data_AF-A0A2H0WEL4-F1
#
_entry.id   AF-A0A2H0WEL4-F1
#
_cell.length_a   1.000
_cell.length_b   1.000
_cell.length_c   1.000
_cell.angle_alpha   90.00
_cell.angle_beta   90.00
_cell.angle_gamma   90.00
#
_symmetry.space_group_name_H-M   'P 1'
#
loop_
_entity.id
_entity.type
_entity.pdbx_description
1 polymer ?
#
loop_
_entity_poly.entity_id
_entity_poly.type
_entity_poly.pdbx_seq_one_letter_code
_entity_poly.pdbx_strand_id
1 'polypeptide(L)'
;MDKMITLSLSHEARKIYDDAWKANEKMLAPGGKLEDIKDWGGKRMGNILRVGGALHVSKYPGSYVKHEIDVDTIRSAVAIGDYLIPHAKVAYGLASENHDLQNAKRVLEWIRSNGLAEFTFNDCHRRFKSSMSTAQEISKVLKLLEERNYVREMKQLDKGVGRPSRFFQVNPMFLEGR
;
A
#
# COMPACT_ATOMS: atom_id res chain seq x y z
N MET A 1 39.80 -10.18 -20.21
CA MET A 1 38.86 -10.78 -19.23
C MET A 1 38.69 -9.80 -18.11
N ASP A 2 37.47 -9.33 -17.87
CA ASP A 2 37.19 -8.42 -16.77
C ASP A 2 37.37 -9.18 -15.44
N LYS A 3 38.17 -8.64 -14.52
CA LYS A 3 38.48 -9.32 -13.25
C LYS A 3 37.29 -9.14 -12.31
N MET A 4 36.70 -10.24 -11.83
CA MET A 4 35.62 -10.17 -10.84
C MET A 4 36.15 -9.54 -9.55
N ILE A 5 35.50 -8.46 -9.11
CA ILE A 5 35.81 -7.76 -7.86
C ILE A 5 34.71 -8.11 -6.85
N THR A 6 35.13 -8.55 -5.66
CA THR A 6 34.24 -8.80 -4.52
C THR A 6 34.42 -7.72 -3.49
N LEU A 7 33.33 -7.09 -3.05
CA LEU A 7 33.30 -6.18 -1.91
C LEU A 7 32.84 -6.94 -0.67
N SER A 8 33.55 -6.75 0.44
CA SER A 8 33.25 -7.39 1.71
C SER A 8 32.70 -6.39 2.72
N LEU A 9 31.79 -6.84 3.57
CA LEU A 9 31.32 -6.10 4.73
C LEU A 9 32.36 -6.20 5.85
N SER A 10 32.55 -5.12 6.61
CA SER A 10 33.23 -5.24 7.90
C SER A 10 32.43 -6.15 8.84
N HIS A 11 33.08 -6.70 9.87
CA HIS A 11 32.43 -7.58 10.84
C HIS A 11 31.21 -6.91 11.50
N GLU A 12 31.33 -5.63 11.84
CA GLU A 12 30.28 -4.81 12.45
C GLU A 12 29.18 -4.48 11.44
N ALA A 13 29.54 -4.14 10.20
CA ALA A 13 28.56 -3.90 9.14
C ALA A 13 27.73 -5.16 8.83
N ARG A 14 28.37 -6.33 8.88
CA ARG A 14 27.70 -7.62 8.73
C ARG A 14 26.65 -7.86 9.82
N LYS A 15 26.95 -7.53 11.09
CA LYS A 15 25.97 -7.62 12.18
C LYS A 15 24.74 -6.76 11.92
N ILE A 16 24.93 -5.51 11.47
CA ILE A 16 23.81 -4.62 11.12
C ILE A 16 22.96 -5.22 9.99
N TYR A 17 23.60 -5.75 8.95
CA TYR A 17 22.89 -6.41 7.85
C TYR A 17 22.10 -7.64 8.31
N ASP A 18 22.70 -8.50 9.14
CA ASP A 18 22.05 -9.71 9.64
C ASP A 18 20.86 -9.39 10.57
N ASP A 19 20.95 -8.30 11.35
CA ASP A 19 19.83 -7.83 12.17
C ASP A 19 18.70 -7.25 11.31
N ALA A 20 19.03 -6.49 10.27
CA ALA A 20 18.06 -6.02 9.29
C ALA A 20 17.40 -7.19 8.53
N TRP A 21 18.16 -8.24 8.23
CA TRP A 21 17.63 -9.48 7.63
C TRP A 21 16.59 -10.13 8.54
N LYS A 22 16.93 -10.34 9.82
CA LYS A 22 16.00 -10.93 10.80
C LYS A 22 14.74 -10.08 10.95
N ALA A 23 14.85 -8.75 10.91
CA ALA A 23 13.69 -7.87 10.93
C ALA A 23 12.83 -8.02 9.67
N ASN A 24 13.45 -8.15 8.49
CA ASN A 24 12.76 -8.42 7.22
C ASN A 24 11.99 -9.75 7.26
N GLU A 25 12.58 -10.82 7.78
CA GLU A 25 11.91 -12.12 7.94
C GLU A 25 10.66 -12.02 8.82
N LYS A 26 10.71 -11.26 9.93
CA LYS A 26 9.53 -10.98 10.75
C LYS A 26 8.45 -10.23 9.98
N MET A 27 8.84 -9.35 9.05
CA MET A 27 7.89 -8.63 8.20
C MET A 27 7.27 -9.52 7.12
N LEU A 28 7.97 -10.57 6.67
CA LEU A 28 7.49 -11.55 5.68
C LEU A 28 6.63 -12.67 6.28
N ALA A 29 6.71 -12.89 7.59
CA ALA A 29 5.91 -13.86 8.31
C ALA A 29 4.39 -13.57 8.19
N PRO A 30 3.51 -14.57 8.42
CA PRO A 30 2.07 -14.35 8.50
C PRO A 30 1.71 -13.27 9.52
N GLY A 31 0.79 -12.36 9.17
CA GLY A 31 0.46 -11.15 9.92
C GLY A 31 1.51 -10.03 9.83
N GLY A 32 2.60 -10.26 9.10
CA GLY A 32 3.71 -9.33 8.94
C GLY A 32 3.43 -8.21 7.95
N LYS A 33 4.15 -7.09 8.10
CA LYS A 33 3.96 -5.89 7.26
C LYS A 33 4.16 -6.11 5.75
N LEU A 34 4.89 -7.14 5.33
CA LEU A 34 5.19 -7.46 3.94
C LEU A 34 4.53 -8.77 3.49
N GLU A 35 3.59 -9.31 4.26
CA GLU A 35 2.91 -10.58 3.95
C GLU A 35 2.29 -10.58 2.54
N ASP A 36 1.69 -9.47 2.14
CA ASP A 36 1.01 -9.33 0.84
C ASP A 36 1.99 -9.05 -0.33
N ILE A 37 3.28 -8.78 -0.04
CA ILE A 37 4.32 -8.45 -1.04
C ILE A 37 5.61 -9.24 -0.81
N LYS A 38 5.50 -10.53 -0.47
CA LYS A 38 6.66 -11.39 -0.20
C LYS A 38 7.65 -11.47 -1.37
N ASP A 39 7.17 -11.43 -2.62
CA ASP A 39 8.02 -11.42 -3.81
C ASP A 39 8.98 -10.22 -3.86
N TRP A 40 8.52 -9.06 -3.40
CA TRP A 40 9.35 -7.86 -3.28
C TRP A 40 10.20 -7.90 -2.01
N GLY A 41 9.58 -8.22 -0.86
CA GLY A 41 10.24 -8.25 0.44
C GLY A 41 11.36 -9.28 0.54
N GLY A 42 11.27 -10.41 -0.17
CA GLY A 42 12.34 -11.43 -0.26
C GLY A 42 13.54 -10.96 -1.09
N LYS A 43 13.34 -10.02 -2.03
CA LYS A 43 14.42 -9.42 -2.84
C LYS A 43 15.06 -8.20 -2.17
N ARG A 44 14.38 -7.62 -1.19
CA ARG A 44 14.79 -6.37 -0.50
C ARG A 44 16.20 -6.45 0.06
N MET A 45 16.54 -7.53 0.77
CA MET A 45 17.85 -7.65 1.43
C MET A 45 19.01 -7.73 0.43
N GLY A 46 18.84 -8.47 -0.67
CA GLY A 46 19.83 -8.48 -1.75
C GLY A 46 19.99 -7.11 -2.43
N ASN A 47 18.90 -6.35 -2.56
CA ASN A 47 18.96 -4.99 -3.10
C ASN A 47 19.64 -4.00 -2.14
N ILE A 48 19.48 -4.17 -0.82
CA ILE A 48 20.23 -3.39 0.19
C ILE A 48 21.73 -3.59 0.01
N LEU A 49 22.21 -4.83 -0.23
CA LEU A 49 23.64 -5.05 -0.50
C LEU A 49 24.11 -4.36 -1.78
N ARG A 50 23.29 -4.36 -2.84
CA ARG A 50 23.62 -3.66 -4.10
C ARG A 50 23.71 -2.15 -3.90
N VAL A 51 22.76 -1.57 -3.16
CA VAL A 51 22.78 -0.15 -2.79
C VAL A 51 24.01 0.15 -1.93
N GLY A 52 24.30 -0.69 -0.93
CA GLY A 52 25.49 -0.57 -0.10
C GLY A 52 26.79 -0.61 -0.91
N GLY A 53 26.89 -1.50 -1.89
CA GLY A 53 28.02 -1.53 -2.82
C GLY A 53 28.15 -0.26 -3.66
N ALA A 54 27.05 0.27 -4.18
CA ALA A 54 27.07 1.52 -4.95
C ALA A 54 27.49 2.73 -4.08
N LEU A 55 26.97 2.81 -2.86
CA LEU A 55 27.37 3.83 -1.88
C LEU A 55 28.86 3.71 -1.52
N HIS A 56 29.35 2.50 -1.30
CA HIS A 56 30.76 2.23 -1.00
C HIS A 56 31.70 2.68 -2.12
N VAL A 57 31.40 2.32 -3.36
CA VAL A 57 32.19 2.73 -4.53
C VAL A 57 32.20 4.25 -4.68
N SER A 58 31.06 4.90 -4.41
CA SER A 58 30.95 6.36 -4.43
C SER A 58 31.75 7.03 -3.31
N LYS A 59 31.83 6.39 -2.13
CA LYS A 59 32.60 6.85 -0.97
C LYS A 59 34.11 6.73 -1.19
N TYR A 60 34.56 5.70 -1.92
CA TYR A 60 35.99 5.39 -2.16
C TYR A 60 36.33 5.36 -3.66
N PRO A 61 36.25 6.48 -4.39
CA PRO A 61 36.52 6.52 -5.82
C PRO A 61 37.97 6.10 -6.11
N GLY A 62 38.14 5.05 -6.92
CA GLY A 62 39.45 4.51 -7.30
C GLY A 62 40.19 3.70 -6.22
N SER A 63 39.69 3.65 -4.98
CA SER A 63 40.29 2.88 -3.88
C SER A 63 39.33 1.90 -3.19
N TYR A 64 38.09 1.75 -3.67
CA TYR A 64 37.04 0.94 -3.06
C TYR A 64 37.43 -0.52 -2.76
N VAL A 65 38.35 -1.12 -3.51
CA VAL A 65 38.87 -2.48 -3.24
C VAL A 65 39.79 -2.58 -2.02
N LYS A 66 40.31 -1.45 -1.52
CA LYS A 66 41.19 -1.37 -0.34
C LYS A 66 40.42 -1.22 0.97
N HIS A 67 39.09 -1.06 0.89
CA HIS A 67 38.24 -0.80 2.03
C HIS A 67 37.09 -1.81 2.06
N GLU A 68 36.74 -2.24 3.26
CA GLU A 68 35.50 -2.97 3.50
C GLU A 68 34.31 -1.98 3.55
N ILE A 69 33.12 -2.48 3.23
CA ILE A 69 31.88 -1.73 3.41
C ILE A 69 31.63 -1.58 4.91
N ASP A 70 31.64 -0.34 5.39
CA ASP A 70 31.50 -0.02 6.80
C ASP A 70 30.05 0.06 7.28
N VAL A 71 29.91 0.24 8.60
CA VAL A 71 28.63 0.30 9.31
C VAL A 71 27.74 1.41 8.77
N ASP A 72 28.29 2.61 8.54
CA ASP A 72 27.50 3.77 8.12
C ASP A 72 26.96 3.59 6.70
N THR A 73 27.76 2.97 5.82
CA THR A 73 27.35 2.64 4.46
C THR A 73 26.18 1.65 4.45
N ILE A 74 26.25 0.60 5.27
CA ILE A 74 25.15 -0.36 5.37
C ILE A 74 23.92 0.22 6.07
N ARG A 75 24.09 1.01 7.13
CA ARG A 75 22.95 1.70 7.76
C ARG A 75 22.22 2.60 6.76
N SER A 76 22.96 3.32 5.93
CA SER A 76 22.39 4.16 4.87
C SER A 76 21.63 3.32 3.84
N ALA A 77 22.20 2.19 3.41
CA ALA A 77 21.54 1.28 2.47
C ALA A 77 20.27 0.64 3.06
N VAL A 78 20.29 0.25 4.33
CA VAL A 78 19.12 -0.27 5.06
C VAL A 78 18.04 0.81 5.17
N ALA A 79 18.41 2.04 5.52
CA ALA A 79 17.48 3.17 5.62
C ALA A 79 16.77 3.46 4.29
N ILE A 80 17.49 3.40 3.16
CA ILE A 80 16.89 3.48 1.82
C ILE A 80 15.92 2.31 1.59
N GLY A 81 16.34 1.09 1.94
CA GLY A 81 15.48 -0.09 1.82
C GLY A 81 14.22 -0.01 2.67
N ASP A 82 14.29 0.57 3.87
CA ASP A 82 13.14 0.78 4.77
C ASP A 82 12.20 1.86 4.21
N TYR A 83 12.77 2.96 3.73
CA TYR A 83 12.02 4.05 3.12
C TYR A 83 11.17 3.59 1.93
N LEU A 84 11.66 2.63 1.14
CA LEU A 84 10.96 2.12 -0.04
C LEU A 84 9.79 1.17 0.26
N ILE A 85 9.64 0.68 1.49
CA ILE A 85 8.54 -0.24 1.87
C ILE A 85 7.15 0.33 1.57
N PRO A 86 6.78 1.54 2.05
CA PRO A 86 5.47 2.12 1.73
C PRO A 86 5.28 2.34 0.22
N HIS A 87 6.32 2.72 -0.52
CA HIS A 87 6.25 2.89 -1.97
C HIS A 87 6.02 1.57 -2.70
N ALA A 88 6.66 0.49 -2.26
CA ALA A 88 6.41 -0.85 -2.79
C ALA A 88 4.95 -1.25 -2.57
N LYS A 89 4.39 -1.00 -1.37
CA LYS A 89 2.96 -1.25 -1.11
C LYS A 89 2.05 -0.49 -2.07
N VAL A 90 2.33 0.80 -2.30
CA VAL A 90 1.56 1.61 -3.27
C VAL A 90 1.65 1.03 -4.67
N ALA A 91 2.86 0.69 -5.14
CA ALA A 91 3.09 0.12 -6.47
C ALA A 91 2.41 -1.24 -6.67
N TYR A 92 2.33 -2.05 -5.60
CA TYR A 92 1.60 -3.32 -5.57
C TYR A 92 0.10 -3.16 -5.33
N GLY A 93 -0.41 -1.93 -5.25
CA GLY A 93 -1.83 -1.65 -5.09
C GLY A 93 -2.37 -1.78 -3.66
N LEU A 94 -1.50 -1.96 -2.66
CA LEU A 94 -1.85 -2.25 -1.26
C LEU A 94 -1.92 -1.04 -0.34
N ALA A 95 -1.74 0.17 -0.87
CA ALA A 95 -1.99 1.37 -0.09
C ALA A 95 -3.50 1.51 0.17
N SER A 96 -3.90 1.82 1.40
CA SER A 96 -5.31 1.91 1.79
C SER A 96 -6.11 2.91 0.93
N GLU A 97 -5.48 4.00 0.50
CA GLU A 97 -6.09 4.94 -0.47
C GLU A 97 -6.37 4.29 -1.83
N ASN A 98 -5.53 3.35 -2.28
CA ASN A 98 -5.75 2.59 -3.50
C ASN A 98 -6.88 1.57 -3.33
N HIS A 99 -7.00 0.94 -2.16
CA HIS A 99 -8.11 0.04 -1.83
C HIS A 99 -9.46 0.77 -1.78
N ASP A 100 -9.52 1.92 -1.09
CA ASP A 100 -10.74 2.73 -1.01
C ASP A 100 -11.12 3.27 -2.40
N LEU A 101 -10.15 3.68 -3.23
CA LEU A 101 -10.40 4.09 -4.62
C LEU A 101 -10.88 2.93 -5.50
N GLN A 102 -10.30 1.74 -5.37
CA GLN A 102 -10.75 0.55 -6.12
C GLN A 102 -12.17 0.14 -5.71
N ASN A 103 -12.46 0.16 -4.40
CA ASN A 103 -13.80 -0.11 -3.90
C ASN A 103 -14.80 0.95 -4.34
N ALA A 104 -14.43 2.24 -4.35
CA ALA A 104 -15.25 3.32 -4.90
C ALA A 104 -15.57 3.11 -6.38
N LYS A 105 -14.59 2.70 -7.19
CA LYS A 105 -14.82 2.33 -8.61
C LYS A 105 -15.81 1.15 -8.74
N ARG A 106 -15.70 0.14 -7.88
CA ARG A 106 -16.62 -1.02 -7.87
C ARG A 106 -18.04 -0.63 -7.48
N VAL A 107 -18.20 0.28 -6.52
CA VAL A 107 -19.51 0.84 -6.14
C VAL A 107 -20.10 1.65 -7.30
N LEU A 108 -19.31 2.50 -7.94
CA LEU A 108 -19.75 3.26 -9.13
C LEU A 108 -20.18 2.34 -10.28
N GLU A 109 -19.42 1.29 -10.55
CA GLU A 109 -19.78 0.31 -11.58
C GLU A 109 -21.09 -0.41 -11.22
N TRP A 110 -21.25 -0.83 -9.96
CA TRP A 110 -22.52 -1.41 -9.50
C TRP A 110 -23.71 -0.46 -9.67
N ILE A 111 -23.56 0.82 -9.29
CA ILE A 111 -24.58 1.87 -9.49
C ILE A 111 -24.93 1.97 -10.98
N ARG A 112 -23.91 2.06 -11.83
CA ARG A 112 -24.06 2.20 -13.28
C ARG A 112 -24.74 0.99 -13.91
N SER A 113 -24.24 -0.22 -13.67
CA SER A 113 -24.78 -1.44 -14.28
C SER A 113 -26.25 -1.71 -13.90
N ASN A 114 -26.71 -1.16 -12.78
CA ASN A 114 -28.08 -1.33 -12.29
C ASN A 114 -28.95 -0.08 -12.47
N GLY A 115 -28.41 1.01 -13.03
CA GLY A 115 -29.14 2.26 -13.23
C GLY A 115 -29.71 2.84 -11.93
N LEU A 116 -28.98 2.71 -10.81
CA LEU A 116 -29.48 3.14 -9.51
C LEU A 116 -29.47 4.67 -9.41
N ALA A 117 -30.64 5.29 -9.39
CA ALA A 117 -30.78 6.71 -9.05
C ALA A 117 -30.62 6.95 -7.54
N GLU A 118 -30.92 5.92 -6.73
CA GLU A 118 -30.88 5.95 -5.27
C GLU A 118 -30.54 4.57 -4.70
N PHE A 119 -29.93 4.55 -3.51
CA PHE A 119 -29.65 3.32 -2.78
C PHE A 119 -29.49 3.59 -1.27
N THR A 120 -29.63 2.55 -0.45
CA THR A 120 -29.36 2.65 0.99
C THR A 120 -27.96 2.15 1.35
N PHE A 121 -27.45 2.58 2.51
CA PHE A 121 -26.21 2.00 3.06
C PHE A 121 -26.27 0.47 3.16
N ASN A 122 -27.43 -0.08 3.52
CA ASN A 122 -27.63 -1.52 3.64
C ASN A 122 -27.59 -2.24 2.29
N ASP A 123 -28.03 -1.61 1.20
CA ASP A 123 -27.91 -2.20 -0.15
C ASP A 123 -26.44 -2.32 -0.54
N CYS A 124 -25.67 -1.25 -0.33
CA CYS A 124 -24.22 -1.26 -0.55
C CYS A 124 -23.52 -2.31 0.34
N HIS A 125 -23.88 -2.35 1.63
CA HIS A 125 -23.33 -3.32 2.58
C HIS A 125 -23.64 -4.76 2.19
N ARG A 126 -24.90 -5.07 1.85
CA ARG A 126 -25.29 -6.41 1.40
C ARG A 126 -24.55 -6.80 0.12
N ARG A 127 -24.37 -5.86 -0.82
CA ARG A 127 -23.72 -6.09 -2.11
C ARG A 127 -22.22 -6.34 -2.01
N PHE A 128 -21.54 -5.67 -1.07
CA PHE A 128 -20.09 -5.66 -0.97
C PHE A 128 -19.53 -6.31 0.29
N LYS A 129 -20.37 -6.96 1.12
CA LYS A 129 -19.96 -7.65 2.37
C LYS A 129 -18.76 -8.60 2.23
N SER A 130 -18.56 -9.19 1.05
CA SER A 130 -17.44 -10.11 0.80
C SER A 130 -16.10 -9.42 0.60
N SER A 131 -16.10 -8.12 0.25
CA SER A 131 -14.89 -7.34 -0.01
C SER A 131 -14.72 -6.10 0.88
N MET A 132 -15.80 -5.67 1.54
CA MET A 132 -15.81 -4.65 2.58
C MET A 132 -16.57 -5.26 3.75
N SER A 133 -15.83 -5.78 4.72
CA SER A 133 -16.34 -6.60 5.81
C SER A 133 -16.88 -5.77 6.98
N THR A 134 -16.51 -4.48 7.03
CA THR A 134 -16.88 -3.57 8.11
C THR A 134 -17.72 -2.40 7.60
N ALA A 135 -18.61 -1.89 8.46
CA ALA A 135 -19.38 -0.69 8.17
C ALA A 135 -18.49 0.57 7.98
N GLN A 136 -17.33 0.61 8.62
CA GLN A 136 -16.34 1.68 8.48
C GLN A 136 -15.72 1.72 7.08
N GLU A 137 -15.37 0.58 6.49
CA GLU A 137 -14.84 0.50 5.11
C GLU A 137 -15.84 1.07 4.11
N ILE A 138 -17.11 0.66 4.22
CA ILE A 138 -18.18 1.18 3.35
C ILE A 138 -18.39 2.67 3.57
N SER A 139 -18.36 3.14 4.82
CA SER A 139 -18.52 4.55 5.13
C SER A 139 -17.40 5.40 4.53
N LYS A 140 -16.14 4.92 4.54
CA LYS A 140 -15.01 5.61 3.90
C LYS A 140 -15.21 5.71 2.39
N VAL A 141 -15.60 4.61 1.75
CA VAL A 141 -15.85 4.56 0.30
C VAL A 141 -16.99 5.48 -0.11
N LEU A 142 -18.11 5.48 0.62
CA LEU A 142 -19.24 6.35 0.33
C LEU A 142 -18.88 7.83 0.53
N LYS A 143 -18.11 8.16 1.56
CA LYS A 143 -17.59 9.52 1.77
C LYS A 143 -16.69 9.97 0.61
N LEU A 144 -15.83 9.09 0.11
CA LEU A 144 -14.95 9.37 -1.04
C LEU A 144 -15.75 9.68 -2.32
N LEU A 145 -16.87 8.98 -2.52
CA LEU A 145 -17.79 9.21 -3.64
C LEU A 145 -18.57 10.52 -3.47
N GLU A 146 -18.97 10.85 -2.24
CA GLU A 146 -19.65 12.10 -1.91
C GLU A 146 -18.74 13.32 -2.11
N GLU A 147 -17.49 13.26 -1.64
CA GLU A 147 -16.46 14.30 -1.85
C GLU A 147 -16.19 14.56 -3.34
N ARG A 148 -16.43 13.55 -4.20
CA ARG A 148 -16.27 13.62 -5.66
C ARG A 148 -17.58 13.93 -6.41
N ASN A 149 -18.66 14.25 -5.69
CA ASN A 149 -19.99 14.55 -6.25
C ASN A 149 -20.62 13.42 -7.09
N TYR A 150 -20.27 12.16 -6.83
CA TYR A 150 -20.96 11.02 -7.46
C TYR A 150 -22.26 10.65 -6.75
N VAL A 151 -22.28 10.78 -5.42
CA VAL A 151 -23.44 10.51 -4.58
C VAL A 151 -23.59 11.63 -3.55
N ARG A 152 -24.75 11.71 -2.90
CA ARG A 152 -24.99 12.59 -1.76
C ARG A 152 -25.79 11.86 -0.70
N GLU A 153 -25.35 11.93 0.56
CA GLU A 153 -26.14 11.41 1.68
C GLU A 153 -27.32 12.34 1.94
N MET A 154 -28.54 11.79 1.92
CA MET A 154 -29.75 12.53 2.22
C MET A 154 -30.13 12.33 3.68
N LYS A 155 -30.49 13.42 4.36
CA LYS A 155 -31.15 13.34 5.65
C LYS A 155 -32.57 12.84 5.43
N GLN A 156 -32.89 11.65 5.92
CA GLN A 156 -34.27 11.17 5.91
C GLN A 156 -35.09 12.04 6.89
N LEU A 157 -36.22 12.59 6.43
CA LEU A 157 -37.22 13.19 7.32
C LEU A 157 -37.90 12.05 8.08
N ASP A 158 -37.93 12.13 9.41
CA ASP A 158 -38.40 11.10 10.33
C ASP A 158 -39.73 10.46 9.87
N LYS A 159 -39.66 9.20 9.44
CA LYS A 159 -40.85 8.35 9.25
C LYS A 159 -40.68 7.06 10.04
N GLY A 160 -41.06 7.11 11.32
CA GLY A 160 -41.36 5.94 12.14
C GLY A 160 -40.35 5.58 13.24
N VAL A 161 -40.78 4.68 14.12
CA VAL A 161 -40.00 4.13 15.25
C VAL A 161 -38.90 3.22 14.71
N GLY A 162 -37.68 3.73 14.62
CA GLY A 162 -36.49 2.97 14.19
C GLY A 162 -35.26 3.85 13.96
N ARG A 163 -34.07 3.23 13.89
CA ARG A 163 -32.82 3.95 13.56
C ARG A 163 -32.90 4.45 12.11
N PRO A 164 -32.65 5.75 11.83
CA PRO A 164 -32.69 6.28 10.47
C PRO A 164 -31.74 5.49 9.55
N SER A 165 -32.25 5.06 8.40
CA SER A 165 -31.42 4.39 7.40
C SER A 165 -30.70 5.44 6.57
N ARG A 166 -29.37 5.36 6.49
CA ARG A 166 -28.56 6.25 5.64
C ARG A 166 -28.92 6.00 4.18
N PHE A 167 -29.35 7.06 3.50
CA PHE A 167 -29.87 7.04 2.14
C PHE A 167 -29.01 7.90 1.22
N PHE A 168 -28.77 7.45 -0.01
CA PHE A 168 -27.89 8.11 -0.96
C PHE A 168 -28.60 8.34 -2.30
N GLN A 169 -28.52 9.57 -2.81
CA GLN A 169 -28.89 9.91 -4.19
C GLN A 169 -27.65 9.92 -5.08
N VAL A 170 -27.80 9.40 -6.29
CA VAL A 170 -26.74 9.37 -7.30
C VAL A 170 -26.84 10.63 -8.16
N ASN A 171 -25.70 11.22 -8.52
CA ASN A 171 -25.65 12.36 -9.42
C ASN A 171 -26.19 11.97 -10.81
N PRO A 172 -27.26 12.60 -11.33
CA PRO A 172 -27.85 12.26 -12.63
C PRO A 172 -26.84 12.33 -13.78
N MET A 173 -25.90 13.29 -13.75
CA MET A 173 -24.85 13.43 -14.78
C MET A 173 -23.94 12.20 -14.88
N PHE A 174 -23.78 11.45 -13.78
CA PHE A 174 -23.01 10.21 -13.78
C PHE A 174 -23.75 9.08 -14.50
N LEU A 175 -25.09 9.07 -14.46
CA LEU A 175 -25.94 8.06 -15.11
C LEU A 175 -26.19 8.39 -16.59
N GLU A 176 -26.17 9.66 -16.97
CA GLU A 176 -26.47 10.15 -18.31
C GLU A 176 -25.30 10.03 -19.31
N GLY A 177 -24.05 9.93 -18.83
CA GLY A 177 -22.84 9.84 -19.66
C GLY A 177 -22.63 8.49 -20.36
N ARG A 178 -23.59 8.10 -21.22
CA ARG A 178 -23.50 6.97 -22.16
C ARG A 178 -22.58 7.27 -23.34
#